data_AF-Q5C5S3-F1
#
_entry.id   AF-Q5C5S3-F1
#
_cell.length_a   1.000
_cell.length_b   1.000
_cell.length_c   1.000
_cell.angle_alpha   90.00
_cell.angle_beta   90.00
_cell.angle_gamma   90.00
#
_symmetry.space_group_name_H-M   'P 1'
#
loop_
_entity.id
_entity.type
_entity.pdbx_description
1 polymer ?
#
loop_
_entity_poly.entity_id
_entity_poly.type
_entity_poly.pdbx_seq_one_letter_code
_entity_poly.pdbx_strand_id
1 'polypeptide(L)'
;QSGGIAWFTDLTASDPYYILPFLSMSTLLLVFETGAETPSPHIQPVVRTVMRVFPIIGFVFVVNMPSALVWYWTVSNMLSFLQSLILRYPPFRSYFNLPPVRAPLSVVNKKRGFIAGFKESLNNSRLIAELESRERIDAKAWQNSGRKAIPATFISNPTKPTSGFEKRCSIK
;
A
#
# COMPACT_ATOMS: atom_id res chain seq x y z
N GLN A 1 -3.76 -44.80 -3.32
CA GLN A 1 -2.58 -44.23 -3.98
C GLN A 1 -2.08 -43.09 -3.12
N SER A 2 -0.88 -43.21 -2.56
CA SER A 2 -0.20 -42.15 -1.79
C SER A 2 0.24 -41.05 -2.74
N GLY A 3 -0.57 -39.99 -2.83
CA GLY A 3 -0.41 -38.86 -3.76
C GLY A 3 0.69 -37.86 -3.35
N GLY A 4 1.84 -38.34 -2.90
CA GLY A 4 2.99 -37.51 -2.54
C GLY A 4 3.88 -37.20 -3.75
N ILE A 5 4.34 -35.95 -3.87
CA ILE A 5 5.10 -35.47 -5.04
C ILE A 5 6.58 -35.14 -4.72
N ALA A 6 6.98 -35.21 -3.45
CA ALA A 6 8.35 -34.93 -3.00
C ALA A 6 8.62 -35.55 -1.61
N TRP A 7 8.75 -34.72 -0.57
CA TRP A 7 9.06 -35.15 0.82
C TRP A 7 7.81 -35.38 1.69
N PHE A 8 6.62 -35.01 1.22
CA PHE A 8 5.34 -35.29 1.87
C PHE A 8 4.66 -36.45 1.12
N THR A 9 4.39 -37.53 1.85
CA THR A 9 3.81 -38.79 1.32
C THR A 9 2.28 -38.74 1.23
N ASP A 10 1.65 -37.86 2.01
CA ASP A 10 0.22 -37.65 2.05
C ASP A 10 -0.10 -36.16 2.30
N LEU A 11 -0.87 -35.56 1.40
CA LEU A 11 -1.33 -34.16 1.46
C LEU A 11 -2.45 -33.95 2.50
N THR A 12 -3.13 -35.02 2.88
CA THR A 12 -4.25 -34.99 3.82
C THR A 12 -3.80 -35.11 5.27
N ALA A 13 -2.61 -35.65 5.50
CA ALA A 13 -1.98 -35.73 6.80
C ALA A 13 -1.13 -34.48 7.12
N SER A 14 -0.84 -34.28 8.41
CA SER A 14 0.15 -33.30 8.85
C SER A 14 1.56 -33.71 8.39
N ASP A 15 2.41 -32.72 8.10
CA ASP A 15 3.79 -32.95 7.62
C ASP A 15 4.67 -33.56 8.72
N PRO A 16 5.13 -34.83 8.56
CA PRO A 16 5.94 -35.50 9.58
C PRO A 16 7.33 -34.88 9.74
N TYR A 17 7.82 -34.10 8.76
CA TYR A 17 9.15 -33.48 8.78
C TYR A 17 9.12 -32.00 9.15
N TYR A 18 7.94 -31.39 9.32
CA TYR A 18 7.74 -29.96 9.62
C TYR A 18 8.44 -28.99 8.66
N ILE A 19 8.86 -29.45 7.48
CA ILE A 19 9.55 -28.65 6.47
C ILE A 19 8.57 -27.66 5.83
N LEU A 20 7.34 -28.10 5.55
CA LEU A 20 6.30 -27.27 4.92
C LEU A 20 5.86 -26.10 5.81
N PRO A 21 5.49 -26.29 7.09
CA PRO A 21 5.20 -25.18 8.00
C PRO A 21 6.37 -24.21 8.12
N PHE A 22 7.61 -24.72 8.18
CA PHE A 22 8.80 -23.88 8.29
C PHE A 22 9.00 -22.99 7.06
N LEU A 23 8.88 -23.59 5.87
CA LEU A 23 8.98 -22.85 4.61
C LEU A 23 7.87 -21.80 4.50
N SER A 24 6.63 -22.17 4.83
CA SER A 24 5.47 -21.29 4.78
C SER A 24 5.66 -20.04 5.65
N MET A 25 6.10 -20.22 6.90
CA MET A 25 6.33 -19.10 7.82
C MET A 25 7.54 -18.25 7.40
N SER A 26 8.56 -18.86 6.82
CA SER A 26 9.71 -18.14 6.25
C SER A 26 9.28 -17.26 5.07
N THR A 27 8.47 -17.80 4.16
CA THR A 27 7.93 -17.03 3.02
C THR A 27 7.01 -15.90 3.51
N LEU A 28 6.17 -16.15 4.50
CA LEU A 28 5.30 -15.13 5.09
C LEU A 28 6.11 -13.98 5.74
N LEU A 29 7.19 -14.32 6.47
CA LEU A 29 8.11 -13.31 7.00
C LEU A 29 8.78 -12.48 5.91
N LEU A 30 9.18 -13.11 4.79
CA LEU A 30 9.74 -12.39 3.64
C LEU A 30 8.72 -11.44 3.02
N VAL A 31 7.47 -11.87 2.85
CA VAL A 31 6.37 -11.03 2.35
C VAL A 31 6.15 -9.80 3.24
N PHE A 32 6.18 -9.96 4.56
CA PHE A 32 6.06 -8.86 5.50
C PHE A 32 7.27 -7.93 5.52
N GLU A 33 8.49 -8.45 5.48
CA GLU A 33 9.70 -7.60 5.50
C GLU A 33 9.88 -6.85 4.17
N THR A 34 9.48 -7.45 3.06
CA THR A 34 9.51 -6.81 1.74
C THR A 34 8.36 -5.84 1.52
N GLY A 35 7.32 -5.89 2.37
CA GLY A 35 6.13 -5.03 2.27
C GLY A 35 5.26 -5.35 1.06
N ALA A 36 5.33 -6.58 0.54
CA ALA A 36 4.60 -6.99 -0.67
C ALA A 36 3.07 -6.83 -0.50
N GLU A 37 2.57 -7.02 0.72
CA GLU A 37 1.15 -6.93 1.07
C GLU A 37 0.79 -5.61 1.80
N THR A 38 1.77 -4.89 2.37
CA THR A 38 1.49 -3.69 3.17
C THR A 38 2.32 -2.49 2.70
N PRO A 39 1.75 -1.60 1.87
CA PRO A 39 2.44 -0.44 1.32
C PRO A 39 2.45 0.78 2.26
N SER A 40 2.14 0.63 3.56
CA SER A 40 2.12 1.77 4.47
C SER A 40 3.50 2.03 5.10
N PRO A 41 4.13 3.17 4.82
CA PRO A 41 5.37 3.58 5.47
C PRO A 41 5.16 4.07 6.90
N HIS A 42 3.90 4.10 7.36
CA HIS A 42 3.49 4.61 8.67
C HIS A 42 3.10 3.50 9.65
N ILE A 43 3.52 2.26 9.40
CA ILE A 43 3.30 1.16 10.36
C ILE A 43 4.05 1.49 11.64
N GLN A 44 3.29 1.60 12.74
CA GLN A 44 3.83 1.88 14.06
C GLN A 44 4.84 0.80 14.46
N PRO A 45 5.92 1.13 15.20
CA PRO A 45 6.94 0.17 15.60
C PRO A 45 6.36 -1.04 16.36
N VAL A 46 5.28 -0.83 17.14
CA VAL A 46 4.56 -1.91 17.83
C VAL A 46 3.93 -2.87 16.84
N VAL A 47 3.22 -2.36 15.82
CA VAL A 47 2.57 -3.18 14.79
C VAL A 47 3.61 -3.96 13.99
N ARG A 48 4.78 -3.35 13.69
CA ARG A 48 5.88 -4.04 13.02
C ARG A 48 6.42 -5.21 13.84
N THR A 49 6.58 -5.04 15.14
CA THR A 49 7.02 -6.11 16.04
C THR A 49 5.98 -7.23 16.09
N VAL A 50 4.69 -6.90 16.19
CA VAL A 50 3.60 -7.89 16.19
C VAL A 50 3.59 -8.67 14.87
N MET A 51 3.72 -8.01 13.72
CA MET A 51 3.78 -8.65 12.41
C MET A 51 4.97 -9.62 12.26
N ARG A 52 6.10 -9.38 12.95
CA ARG A 52 7.25 -10.30 12.97
C ARG A 52 7.06 -11.50 13.90
N VAL A 53 6.35 -11.30 15.01
CA VAL A 53 6.06 -12.38 15.97
C VAL A 53 4.91 -13.27 15.49
N PHE A 54 3.98 -12.72 14.71
CA PHE A 54 2.79 -13.42 14.23
C PHE A 54 3.10 -14.73 13.49
N PRO A 55 4.05 -14.80 12.53
CA PRO A 55 4.41 -16.06 11.87
C PRO A 55 5.02 -17.11 12.80
N ILE A 56 5.68 -16.69 13.89
CA ILE A 56 6.27 -17.61 14.87
C ILE A 56 5.16 -18.31 15.68
N ILE A 57 4.14 -17.56 16.09
CA ILE A 57 2.95 -18.12 16.75
C ILE A 57 2.16 -18.97 15.76
N GLY A 58 2.02 -18.48 14.52
CA GLY A 58 1.37 -19.19 13.42
C GLY A 58 2.02 -20.55 13.12
N PHE A 59 3.34 -20.66 13.24
CA PHE A 59 4.06 -21.93 13.06
C PHE A 59 3.51 -23.05 13.94
N VAL A 60 3.36 -22.81 15.25
CA VAL A 60 2.89 -23.82 16.21
C VAL A 60 1.44 -24.26 15.90
N PHE A 61 0.63 -23.34 15.40
CA PHE A 61 -0.74 -23.62 14.98
C PHE A 61 -0.80 -24.45 13.68
N VAL A 62 0.01 -24.06 12.69
CA VAL A 62 0.03 -24.65 11.34
C VAL A 62 0.62 -26.06 11.32
N VAL A 63 1.49 -26.40 12.28
CA VAL A 63 2.07 -27.74 12.43
C VAL A 63 1.00 -28.85 12.58
N ASN A 64 -0.13 -28.56 13.23
CA ASN A 64 -1.20 -29.55 13.42
C ASN A 64 -2.19 -29.61 12.24
N MET A 65 -2.02 -28.77 11.22
CA MET A 65 -2.96 -28.68 10.10
C MET A 65 -2.56 -29.62 8.95
N PRO A 66 -3.52 -29.99 8.07
CA PRO A 66 -3.23 -30.76 6.87
C PRO A 66 -2.20 -30.07 5.97
N SER A 67 -1.21 -30.82 5.49
CA SER A 67 -0.09 -30.30 4.70
C SER A 67 -0.53 -29.63 3.39
N ALA A 68 -1.66 -30.03 2.80
CA ALA A 68 -2.25 -29.38 1.62
C ALA A 68 -2.57 -27.90 1.84
N LEU A 69 -3.12 -27.54 3.01
CA LEU A 69 -3.48 -26.17 3.33
C LEU A 69 -2.22 -25.31 3.49
N VAL A 70 -1.21 -25.85 4.17
CA VAL A 70 0.08 -25.20 4.38
C VAL A 70 0.79 -24.96 3.07
N TRP A 71 0.78 -25.96 2.18
CA TRP A 71 1.34 -25.86 0.84
C TRP A 71 0.66 -24.79 0.01
N TYR A 72 -0.68 -24.74 0.03
CA TYR A 72 -1.44 -23.68 -0.63
C TYR A 72 -1.02 -22.28 -0.14
N TRP A 73 -0.90 -22.08 1.18
CA TRP A 73 -0.42 -20.80 1.73
C TRP A 73 1.00 -20.46 1.30
N THR A 74 1.89 -21.44 1.28
CA THR A 74 3.26 -21.25 0.81
C THR A 74 3.30 -20.77 -0.64
N VAL A 75 2.56 -21.43 -1.54
CA VAL A 75 2.49 -21.05 -2.94
C VAL A 75 1.86 -19.67 -3.11
N SER A 76 0.77 -19.37 -2.39
CA SER A 76 0.11 -18.06 -2.43
C SER A 76 1.07 -16.93 -2.02
N ASN A 77 1.75 -17.07 -0.88
CA ASN A 77 2.72 -16.07 -0.41
C ASN A 77 3.90 -15.93 -1.39
N MET A 78 4.35 -17.02 -2.00
CA MET A 78 5.42 -16.99 -2.99
C MET A 78 5.00 -16.27 -4.28
N LEU A 79 3.76 -16.46 -4.73
CA LEU A 79 3.21 -15.74 -5.88
C LEU A 79 3.05 -14.24 -5.59
N SER A 80 2.50 -13.86 -4.42
CA SER A 80 2.42 -12.45 -4.00
C SER A 80 3.81 -11.79 -3.95
N PHE A 81 4.79 -12.50 -3.38
CA PHE A 81 6.17 -12.02 -3.32
C PHE A 81 6.77 -11.82 -4.72
N LEU A 82 6.59 -12.81 -5.60
CA LEU A 82 7.08 -12.75 -6.97
C LEU A 82 6.44 -11.59 -7.75
N GLN A 83 5.12 -11.40 -7.60
CA GLN A 83 4.41 -10.26 -8.18
C GLN A 83 5.00 -8.94 -7.68
N SER A 84 5.24 -8.80 -6.37
CA SER A 84 5.83 -7.59 -5.79
C SER A 84 7.24 -7.32 -6.33
N LEU A 85 8.06 -8.36 -6.48
CA LEU A 85 9.39 -8.25 -7.08
C LEU A 85 9.34 -7.80 -8.55
N ILE A 86 8.47 -8.41 -9.35
CA ILE A 86 8.28 -8.03 -10.76
C ILE A 86 7.85 -6.57 -10.87
N LEU A 87 6.89 -6.14 -10.05
CA LEU A 87 6.42 -4.76 -10.01
C LEU A 87 7.49 -3.78 -9.51
N ARG A 88 8.47 -4.25 -8.73
CA ARG A 88 9.60 -3.45 -8.24
C ARG A 88 10.77 -3.39 -9.21
N TYR A 89 10.82 -4.33 -10.15
CA TYR A 89 11.91 -4.46 -11.11
C TYR A 89 11.93 -3.26 -12.08
N PRO A 90 13.03 -2.47 -12.15
CA PRO A 90 13.10 -1.23 -12.93
C PRO A 90 12.74 -1.38 -14.43
N PRO A 91 13.26 -2.37 -15.18
CA PRO A 91 12.97 -2.45 -16.62
C PRO A 91 11.53 -2.87 -16.91
N PHE A 92 10.88 -3.62 -16.01
CA PHE A 92 9.44 -3.91 -16.11
C PHE A 92 8.62 -2.62 -16.02
N ARG A 93 9.00 -1.70 -15.14
CA ARG A 93 8.33 -0.39 -15.00
C ARG A 93 8.51 0.50 -16.23
N SER A 94 9.69 0.49 -16.84
CA SER A 94 9.98 1.26 -18.05
C SER A 94 9.21 0.74 -19.27
N TYR A 95 9.00 -0.58 -19.38
CA TYR A 95 8.20 -1.16 -20.46
C TYR A 95 6.72 -0.75 -20.38
N PHE A 96 6.16 -0.72 -19.17
CA PHE A 96 4.75 -0.38 -18.92
C PHE A 96 4.49 1.11 -18.59
N ASN A 97 5.50 1.99 -18.73
CA ASN A 97 5.39 3.44 -18.42
C ASN A 97 4.71 3.74 -17.07
N LEU A 98 5.03 2.95 -16.04
CA LEU A 98 4.39 3.07 -14.73
C LEU A 98 4.88 4.36 -14.02
N PRO A 99 3.98 5.11 -13.34
CA PRO A 99 4.37 6.31 -12.62
C PRO A 99 5.40 5.95 -11.52
N PRO A 100 6.38 6.84 -11.25
CA PRO A 100 7.37 6.58 -10.22
C PRO A 100 6.67 6.42 -8.87
N VAL A 101 7.02 5.35 -8.15
CA VAL A 101 6.54 5.14 -6.78
C VAL A 101 7.02 6.32 -5.95
N ARG A 102 6.10 7.19 -5.55
CA ARG A 102 6.41 8.33 -4.69
C ARG A 102 7.00 7.80 -3.39
N ALA A 103 8.29 8.08 -3.16
CA ALA A 103 8.88 7.79 -1.88
C ALA A 103 8.10 8.57 -0.80
N PRO A 104 7.66 7.92 0.27
CA PRO A 104 7.03 8.62 1.37
C PRO A 104 8.03 9.62 1.97
N LEU A 105 7.52 10.76 2.40
CA LEU A 105 8.32 11.81 3.04
C LEU A 105 9.13 11.19 4.20
N SER A 106 10.41 11.53 4.30
CA SER A 106 11.33 10.99 5.29
C SER A 106 10.87 11.38 6.70
N VAL A 107 10.17 10.46 7.38
CA VAL A 107 9.75 10.65 8.76
C VAL A 107 10.97 10.45 9.66
N VAL A 108 11.41 11.54 10.31
CA VAL A 108 12.52 11.53 11.27
C VAL A 108 12.28 10.48 12.35
N ASN A 109 13.11 9.44 12.36
CA ASN A 109 12.97 8.30 13.25
C ASN A 109 13.52 8.65 14.64
N LYS A 110 12.72 9.35 15.45
CA LYS A 110 13.13 9.71 16.82
C LYS A 110 12.95 8.50 17.73
N LYS A 111 14.06 7.93 18.22
CA LYS A 111 14.01 6.89 19.27
C LYS A 111 13.29 7.46 20.49
N ARG A 112 12.05 7.02 20.74
CA ARG A 112 11.19 7.54 21.81
C ARG A 112 10.53 6.38 22.53
N GLY A 113 10.36 6.54 23.83
CA GLY A 113 9.72 5.55 24.71
C GLY A 113 8.24 5.31 24.39
N PHE A 114 7.71 4.20 24.89
CA PHE A 114 6.38 3.67 24.59
C PHE A 114 5.23 4.69 24.77
N ILE A 115 5.24 5.49 25.84
CA ILE A 115 4.21 6.50 26.12
C ILE A 115 4.20 7.60 25.05
N ALA A 116 5.37 7.99 24.56
CA ALA A 116 5.49 8.97 23.49
C ALA A 116 5.01 8.40 22.15
N GLY A 117 5.30 7.13 21.86
CA GLY A 117 4.78 6.44 20.68
C GLY A 117 3.24 6.35 20.68
N PHE A 118 2.63 6.08 21.84
CA PHE A 118 1.17 6.04 21.95
C PHE A 118 0.53 7.42 21.76
N LYS A 119 1.08 8.48 22.38
CA LYS A 119 0.59 9.86 22.20
C LYS A 119 0.71 10.33 20.75
N GLU A 120 1.78 9.94 20.06
CA GLU A 120 2.01 10.24 18.65
C GLU A 120 1.04 9.48 17.73
N SER A 121 0.76 8.20 18.03
CA SER A 121 -0.28 7.43 17.33
C SER A 121 -1.64 8.12 17.37
N LEU A 122 -2.05 8.65 18.53
CA LEU A 122 -3.32 9.37 18.66
C LEU A 122 -3.33 10.70 17.90
N ASN A 123 -2.20 11.38 17.77
CA ASN A 123 -2.11 12.59 16.96
C ASN A 123 -2.10 12.26 15.45
N ASN A 124 -1.41 11.20 15.04
CA ASN A 124 -1.37 10.75 13.65
C ASN A 124 -2.75 10.28 13.17
N SER A 125 -3.51 9.56 14.00
CA SER A 125 -4.87 9.14 13.64
C SER A 125 -5.82 10.32 13.49
N ARG A 126 -5.68 11.36 14.33
CA ARG A 126 -6.44 12.61 14.18
C ARG A 126 -6.10 13.33 12.87
N LEU A 127 -4.82 13.38 12.49
CA LEU A 127 -4.40 13.95 11.21
C LEU A 127 -5.00 13.18 10.02
N ILE A 128 -5.01 11.84 10.07
CA ILE A 128 -5.63 11.00 9.03
C ILE A 128 -7.14 11.23 8.96
N ALA A 129 -7.82 11.28 10.11
CA ALA A 129 -9.25 11.57 10.16
C ALA A 129 -9.57 12.97 9.60
N GLU A 130 -8.70 13.95 9.87
CA GLU A 130 -8.84 15.29 9.30
C GLU A 130 -8.61 15.29 7.79
N LEU A 131 -7.59 14.60 7.29
CA LEU A 131 -7.36 14.42 5.86
C LEU A 131 -8.57 13.77 5.17
N GLU A 132 -9.12 12.70 5.75
CA GLU A 132 -10.30 12.01 5.22
C GLU A 132 -11.52 12.95 5.20
N SER A 133 -11.72 13.76 6.25
CA SER A 133 -12.79 14.76 6.28
C SER A 133 -12.65 15.82 5.20
N ARG A 134 -11.42 16.27 4.89
CA ARG A 134 -11.12 17.20 3.81
C ARG A 134 -11.37 16.57 2.45
N GLU A 135 -10.92 15.34 2.24
CA GLU A 135 -11.17 14.59 1.01
C GLU A 135 -12.68 14.41 0.76
N ARG A 136 -13.47 14.12 1.81
CA ARG A 136 -14.93 14.02 1.72
C ARG A 136 -15.58 15.37 1.36
N ILE A 137 -15.07 16.48 1.87
CA ILE A 137 -15.56 17.83 1.54
C ILE A 137 -15.20 18.16 0.10
N ASP A 138 -13.96 17.92 -0.32
CA ASP A 138 -13.48 18.20 -1.68
C ASP A 138 -14.23 17.35 -2.71
N ALA A 139 -14.49 16.07 -2.43
CA ALA A 139 -15.29 15.20 -3.28
C ALA A 139 -16.72 15.74 -3.46
N LYS A 140 -17.36 16.18 -2.37
CA LYS A 140 -18.69 16.82 -2.42
C LYS A 140 -18.64 18.15 -3.15
N ALA A 141 -17.60 18.96 -2.94
CA ALA A 141 -17.41 20.24 -3.61
C ALA A 141 -17.18 20.05 -5.11
N TRP A 142 -16.39 19.06 -5.52
CA TRP A 142 -16.14 18.67 -6.91
C TRP A 142 -17.43 18.21 -7.59
N GLN A 143 -18.16 17.31 -6.94
CA GLN A 143 -19.45 16.81 -7.44
C GLN A 143 -20.49 17.94 -7.56
N ASN A 144 -20.55 18.84 -6.57
CA ASN A 144 -21.44 20.00 -6.61
C ASN A 144 -21.00 21.01 -7.69
N SER A 145 -19.70 21.19 -7.92
CA SER A 145 -19.19 22.10 -8.96
C SER A 145 -19.51 21.62 -10.36
N GLY A 146 -19.58 20.30 -10.59
CA GLY A 146 -20.07 19.72 -11.85
C GLY A 146 -21.58 19.83 -12.07
N ARG A 147 -22.37 19.99 -11.00
CA ARG A 147 -23.85 20.15 -11.07
C ARG A 147 -24.31 21.61 -11.12
N LYS A 148 -23.45 22.55 -10.73
CA LYS A 148 -23.75 23.99 -10.76
C LYS A 148 -23.75 24.48 -12.21
N ALA A 149 -24.61 25.46 -12.50
CA ALA A 149 -24.57 26.16 -13.79
C ALA A 149 -23.18 26.76 -14.01
N ILE A 150 -22.65 26.61 -15.23
CA ILE A 150 -21.31 27.06 -15.59
C ILE A 150 -21.22 28.57 -15.30
N PRO A 151 -20.32 29.02 -14.42
CA PRO A 151 -20.16 30.45 -14.14
C PRO A 151 -19.68 31.15 -15.42
N ALA A 152 -20.18 32.36 -15.70
CA ALA A 152 -19.73 33.15 -16.84
C ALA A 152 -18.24 33.48 -16.70
N THR A 153 -17.39 32.81 -17.48
CA THR A 153 -15.96 33.10 -17.56
C THR A 153 -15.72 34.14 -18.65
N PHE A 154 -15.16 35.30 -18.31
CA PHE A 154 -14.78 36.33 -19.28
C PHE A 154 -13.44 35.96 -19.94
N ILE A 155 -13.32 36.17 -21.26
CA ILE A 155 -12.09 35.90 -22.04
C ILE A 155 -10.93 36.79 -21.56
N SER A 156 -11.25 38.00 -21.13
CA SER A 156 -10.31 39.00 -20.63
C SER A 156 -10.58 39.31 -19.17
N ASN A 157 -9.51 39.51 -18.39
CA ASN A 157 -9.61 39.81 -16.97
C ASN A 157 -10.34 41.15 -16.75
N PRO A 158 -11.54 41.18 -16.15
CA PRO A 158 -12.36 42.39 -16.02
C PRO A 158 -11.81 43.41 -15.01
N THR A 159 -10.79 43.05 -14.22
CA THR A 159 -10.13 44.00 -13.29
C THR A 159 -8.97 44.76 -13.93
N LYS A 160 -8.56 44.44 -15.16
CA LYS A 160 -7.54 45.22 -15.87
C LYS A 160 -8.23 46.33 -16.70
N PRO A 161 -7.84 47.61 -16.54
CA PRO A 161 -8.30 48.65 -17.45
C PRO A 161 -7.81 48.31 -18.87
N THR A 162 -8.73 48.27 -19.82
CA THR A 162 -8.46 47.98 -21.23
C THR A 162 -7.60 49.10 -21.82
N SER A 163 -6.27 48.94 -21.80
CA SER A 163 -5.37 49.89 -22.45
C SER A 163 -5.42 49.69 -23.96
N GLY A 164 -6.10 50.61 -24.67
CA GLY A 164 -5.78 50.94 -26.07
C GLY A 164 -6.51 50.15 -27.14
N PHE A 165 -7.82 50.33 -27.26
CA PHE A 165 -8.52 50.17 -28.53
C PHE A 165 -8.44 51.50 -29.30
N GLU A 166 -7.24 51.92 -29.67
CA GLU A 166 -7.03 53.11 -30.49
C GLU A 166 -5.90 52.83 -31.47
N LYS A 167 -6.15 53.13 -32.76
CA LYS A 167 -5.30 52.91 -33.95
C LYS A 167 -5.52 51.61 -34.74
N ARG A 168 -6.77 51.40 -35.19
CA ARG A 168 -7.01 50.78 -36.52
C ARG A 168 -8.16 51.45 -37.24
N CYS A 169 -7.99 52.75 -37.49
CA CYS A 169 -8.69 53.48 -38.56
C CYS A 169 -7.69 54.49 -39.13
N SER A 170 -6.90 54.04 -40.10
CA SER A 170 -6.25 54.93 -41.06
C SER A 170 -6.48 54.31 -42.43
N ILE A 171 -7.67 54.60 -42.97
CA ILE A 171 -7.93 54.55 -44.40
C ILE A 171 -7.32 55.84 -44.95
N LYS A 172 -6.20 55.71 -45.65
CA LYS A 172 -5.79 56.56 -46.78
C LYS A 172 -4.71 55.83 -47.56
#